data_AF-A0A376U984-F1
#
_entry.id   AF-A0A376U984-F1
#
_cell.length_a   1.000
_cell.length_b   1.000
_cell.length_c   1.000
_cell.angle_alpha   90.00
_cell.angle_beta   90.00
_cell.angle_gamma   90.00
#
_symmetry.space_group_name_H-M   'P 1'
#
loop_
_entity.id
_entity.type
_entity.pdbx_description
1 polymer ?
#
loop_
_entity_poly.entity_id
_entity_poly.type
_entity_poly.pdbx_seq_one_letter_code
_entity_poly.pdbx_strand_id
1 'polypeptide(L)'
;MTLTRREFIKHSGIAAGALVVTSAAPLPAWAEEKGGKILTAGRWGAMNVEVKDGKIVSSTGALAKTIPNSLQSTAADQVHTTARIQHPMVRKSYLDNPLQPAKGRGEDTYVQVSWEQALKLIHEQHDRIRKANGPSAIFAGSYGWRSSGVLHKAQTLLQRYMNLAGGYSGHSGDYSTGAAQVIMPHVVGSVEVYEQQTSWPLILENSQAVVLWGMNPLNTLKIAWSSTDEQGLEYFIS
;
A
#
# COMPACT_ATOMS: atom_id res chain seq x y z
N MET A 1 39.24 -32.97 -17.10
CA MET A 1 38.98 -32.18 -15.88
C MET A 1 37.47 -32.17 -15.64
N THR A 2 37.02 -32.79 -14.56
CA THR A 2 35.60 -32.86 -14.19
C THR A 2 35.27 -31.73 -13.21
N LEU A 3 34.62 -30.68 -13.72
CA LEU A 3 34.08 -29.58 -12.90
C LEU A 3 32.94 -30.10 -12.02
N THR A 4 33.02 -29.87 -10.71
CA THR A 4 31.96 -30.26 -9.77
C THR A 4 30.99 -29.10 -9.53
N ARG A 5 29.71 -29.41 -9.25
CA ARG A 5 28.64 -28.41 -8.96
C ARG A 5 29.02 -27.40 -7.86
N ARG A 6 29.89 -27.79 -6.93
CA ARG A 6 30.36 -26.95 -5.82
C ARG A 6 31.38 -25.89 -6.26
N GLU A 7 32.19 -26.18 -7.27
CA GLU A 7 33.15 -25.24 -7.85
C GLU A 7 32.45 -24.22 -8.76
N PHE A 8 31.43 -24.66 -9.51
CA PHE A 8 30.60 -23.74 -10.31
C PHE A 8 29.96 -22.65 -9.44
N ILE A 9 29.36 -22.99 -8.30
CA ILE A 9 28.72 -22.01 -7.39
C ILE A 9 29.75 -21.05 -6.76
N LYS A 10 30.96 -21.54 -6.43
CA LYS A 10 32.02 -20.69 -5.89
C LYS A 10 32.56 -19.69 -6.92
N HIS A 11 32.54 -20.01 -8.21
CA HIS A 11 33.07 -19.14 -9.27
C HIS A 11 31.99 -18.33 -10.00
N SER A 12 30.73 -18.76 -9.97
CA SER A 12 29.60 -17.99 -10.51
C SER A 12 29.21 -16.80 -9.63
N GLY A 13 29.59 -16.80 -8.35
CA GLY A 13 29.28 -15.72 -7.40
C GLY A 13 30.17 -14.47 -7.50
N ILE A 14 31.26 -14.50 -8.28
CA ILE A 14 32.26 -13.41 -8.32
C ILE A 14 32.22 -12.62 -9.65
N ALA A 15 31.51 -13.09 -10.69
CA ALA A 15 31.53 -12.48 -12.02
C ALA A 15 30.28 -11.65 -12.41
N ALA A 16 29.39 -11.31 -11.48
CA ALA A 16 28.17 -10.53 -11.77
C ALA A 16 27.93 -9.34 -10.80
N GLY A 17 29.00 -8.83 -10.16
CA GLY A 17 28.91 -7.83 -9.10
C GLY A 17 29.73 -6.56 -9.31
N ALA A 18 30.24 -6.31 -10.52
CA ALA A 18 30.96 -5.08 -10.84
C ALA A 18 30.31 -4.42 -12.07
N LEU A 19 30.02 -3.13 -11.97
CA LEU A 19 29.38 -2.24 -12.95
C LEU A 19 27.85 -2.15 -12.89
N VAL A 20 27.31 -1.63 -11.77
CA VAL A 20 26.53 -0.37 -11.78
C VAL A 20 26.68 0.29 -10.41
N VAL A 21 27.81 0.96 -10.18
CA VAL A 21 27.83 2.08 -9.23
C VAL A 21 27.37 3.29 -10.06
N THR A 22 26.06 3.48 -10.18
CA THR A 22 25.53 4.78 -10.58
C THR A 22 25.99 5.76 -9.52
N SER A 23 26.87 6.68 -9.94
CA SER A 23 27.36 7.83 -9.19
C SER A 23 26.35 8.33 -8.15
N ALA A 24 26.75 8.36 -6.88
CA ALA A 24 26.08 9.10 -5.82
C ALA A 24 26.28 10.63 -5.95
N ALA A 25 26.39 11.13 -7.19
CA ALA A 25 26.29 12.54 -7.46
C ALA A 25 24.79 12.87 -7.42
N PRO A 26 24.32 13.74 -6.51
CA PRO A 26 22.96 14.24 -6.58
C PRO A 26 22.83 14.95 -7.93
N LEU A 27 22.10 14.34 -8.86
CA LEU A 27 21.65 15.07 -10.03
C LEU A 27 20.85 16.26 -9.50
N PRO A 28 21.16 17.50 -9.91
CA PRO A 28 20.27 18.60 -9.59
C PRO A 28 18.91 18.23 -10.17
N ALA A 29 17.92 18.07 -9.29
CA ALA A 29 16.54 18.05 -9.72
C ALA A 29 16.26 19.45 -10.25
N TRP A 30 16.35 19.62 -11.57
CA TRP A 30 15.79 20.80 -12.20
C TRP A 30 14.31 20.76 -11.90
N ALA A 31 13.85 21.70 -11.08
CA ALA A 31 12.44 21.94 -10.88
C ALA A 31 11.85 22.27 -12.24
N GLU A 32 11.17 21.31 -12.84
CA GLU A 32 10.21 21.54 -13.90
C GLU A 32 9.24 22.63 -13.42
N GLU A 33 8.77 23.49 -14.35
CA GLU A 33 8.11 24.77 -14.08
C GLU A 33 7.13 24.76 -12.89
N LYS A 34 6.94 25.94 -12.28
CA LYS A 34 5.92 26.22 -11.24
C LYS A 34 4.49 26.12 -11.81
N GLY A 35 4.13 24.97 -12.36
CA GLY A 35 2.82 24.66 -12.86
C GLY A 35 2.88 23.64 -13.98
N GLY A 36 1.93 22.71 -14.00
CA GLY A 36 1.89 21.67 -15.03
C GLY A 36 0.99 20.51 -14.68
N LYS A 37 0.73 19.66 -15.67
CA LYS A 37 0.05 18.37 -15.49
C LYS A 37 1.08 17.29 -15.24
N ILE A 38 1.02 16.67 -14.06
CA ILE A 38 1.89 15.57 -13.66
C ILE A 38 1.11 14.27 -13.79
N LEU A 39 1.63 13.33 -14.58
CA LEU A 39 1.08 11.98 -14.67
C LEU A 39 1.47 11.17 -13.44
N THR A 40 0.48 10.59 -12.77
CA THR A 40 0.67 9.69 -11.64
C THR A 40 -0.45 8.64 -11.59
N ALA A 41 -0.47 7.77 -10.58
CA ALA A 41 -1.50 6.76 -10.43
C ALA A 41 -1.88 6.52 -8.96
N GLY A 42 -3.15 6.19 -8.74
CA GLY A 42 -3.69 5.75 -7.46
C GLY A 42 -4.43 4.42 -7.60
N ARG A 43 -5.10 3.98 -6.54
CA ARG A 43 -5.93 2.76 -6.59
C ARG A 43 -7.05 2.88 -7.63
N TRP A 44 -7.51 4.10 -7.86
CA TRP A 44 -8.55 4.49 -8.80
C TRP A 44 -8.03 4.93 -10.19
N GLY A 45 -6.84 4.47 -10.59
CA GLY A 45 -6.37 4.60 -11.96
C GLY A 45 -5.24 5.61 -12.15
N ALA A 46 -4.80 5.72 -13.41
CA ALA A 46 -3.85 6.72 -13.84
C ALA A 46 -4.53 8.09 -13.93
N MET A 47 -3.86 9.14 -13.45
CA MET A 47 -4.40 10.49 -13.34
C MET A 47 -3.40 11.54 -13.78
N ASN A 48 -3.90 12.60 -14.40
CA ASN A 48 -3.19 13.86 -14.55
C ASN A 48 -3.53 14.76 -13.36
N VAL A 49 -2.53 15.14 -12.59
CA VAL A 49 -2.64 16.06 -11.46
C VAL A 49 -2.15 17.42 -11.89
N GLU A 50 -3.00 18.45 -11.79
CA GLU A 50 -2.61 19.83 -12.08
C GLU A 50 -2.02 20.47 -10.84
N VAL A 51 -0.81 21.00 -10.99
CA VAL A 51 -0.10 21.77 -9.96
C VAL A 51 -0.04 23.23 -10.40
N LYS A 52 -0.29 24.16 -9.47
CA LYS A 52 -0.04 25.60 -9.64
C LYS A 52 0.59 26.14 -8.37
N ASP A 53 1.66 26.92 -8.51
CA ASP A 53 2.40 27.50 -7.37
C ASP A 53 2.80 26.48 -6.29
N GLY A 54 3.15 25.26 -6.72
CA GLY A 54 3.55 24.16 -5.83
C GLY A 54 2.39 23.50 -5.06
N LYS A 55 1.13 23.80 -5.39
CA LYS A 55 -0.07 23.19 -4.79
C LYS A 55 -0.85 22.39 -5.82
N ILE A 56 -1.44 21.29 -5.38
CA ILE A 56 -2.35 20.50 -6.20
C ILE A 56 -3.67 21.24 -6.27
N VAL A 57 -4.12 21.58 -7.48
CA VAL A 57 -5.37 22.33 -7.70
C VAL A 57 -6.48 21.48 -8.28
N SER A 58 -6.14 20.44 -9.06
CA SER A 58 -7.12 19.54 -9.65
C SER A 58 -6.49 18.19 -10.01
N SER A 59 -7.33 17.18 -10.25
CA SER A 59 -6.91 15.93 -10.87
C SER A 59 -7.98 15.40 -11.80
N THR A 60 -7.56 14.68 -12.84
CA THR A 60 -8.45 14.08 -13.85
C THR A 60 -7.90 12.72 -14.28
N GLY A 61 -8.76 11.83 -14.78
CA GLY A 61 -8.32 10.56 -15.37
C GLY A 61 -7.35 10.80 -16.54
N ALA A 62 -6.31 9.96 -16.62
CA ALA A 62 -5.32 10.02 -17.69
C ALA A 62 -5.66 9.12 -18.89
N LEU A 63 -6.58 8.18 -18.72
CA LEU A 63 -6.99 7.26 -19.77
C LEU A 63 -8.32 7.72 -20.38
N ALA A 64 -8.47 7.53 -21.70
CA ALA A 64 -9.74 7.77 -22.37
C ALA A 64 -10.78 6.74 -21.91
N LYS A 65 -11.94 7.23 -21.46
CA LYS A 65 -13.03 6.41 -20.90
C LYS A 65 -14.38 7.02 -21.20
N THR A 66 -15.39 6.17 -21.26
CA THR A 66 -16.79 6.57 -21.40
C THR A 66 -17.45 6.72 -20.02
N ILE A 67 -17.08 5.87 -19.05
CA ILE A 67 -17.57 5.97 -17.67
C ILE A 67 -16.57 6.75 -16.82
N PRO A 68 -16.92 7.94 -16.31
CA PRO A 68 -16.02 8.69 -15.43
C PRO A 68 -15.88 8.01 -14.07
N ASN A 69 -14.65 7.95 -13.57
CA ASN A 69 -14.36 7.51 -12.21
C ASN A 69 -14.26 8.70 -11.27
N SER A 70 -15.31 8.91 -10.48
CA SER A 70 -15.43 10.05 -9.55
C SER A 70 -14.31 10.15 -8.51
N LEU A 71 -13.55 9.09 -8.26
CA LEU A 71 -12.42 9.13 -7.32
C LEU A 71 -11.21 9.88 -7.89
N GLN A 72 -11.10 9.97 -9.23
CA GLN A 72 -9.96 10.59 -9.90
C GLN A 72 -9.90 12.12 -9.78
N SER A 73 -10.97 12.78 -9.32
CA SER A 73 -11.00 14.23 -9.09
C SER A 73 -10.64 14.65 -7.66
N THR A 74 -10.37 13.69 -6.77
CA THR A 74 -10.27 13.95 -5.32
C THR A 74 -8.85 14.28 -4.82
N ALA A 75 -7.85 14.36 -5.69
CA ALA A 75 -6.46 14.47 -5.24
C ALA A 75 -6.18 15.75 -4.42
N ALA A 76 -6.73 16.89 -4.85
CA ALA A 76 -6.58 18.16 -4.14
C ALA A 76 -7.18 18.07 -2.73
N ASP A 77 -8.40 17.57 -2.61
CA ASP A 77 -9.11 17.42 -1.34
C ASP A 77 -8.39 16.47 -0.38
N GLN A 78 -7.88 15.34 -0.88
CA GLN A 78 -7.14 14.37 -0.06
C GLN A 78 -5.84 14.97 0.50
N VAL A 79 -5.13 15.79 -0.28
CA VAL A 79 -3.85 16.37 0.14
C VAL A 79 -4.05 17.58 1.06
N HIS A 80 -5.08 18.39 0.81
CA HIS A 80 -5.33 19.67 1.47
C HIS A 80 -6.47 19.64 2.51
N THR A 81 -7.00 18.47 2.84
CA THR A 81 -8.03 18.32 3.89
C THR A 81 -7.61 18.95 5.22
N THR A 82 -8.58 19.53 5.93
CA THR A 82 -8.40 20.06 7.29
C THR A 82 -8.10 18.98 8.32
N ALA A 83 -8.40 17.71 8.01
CA ALA A 83 -8.09 16.56 8.86
C ALA A 83 -6.64 16.05 8.71
N ARG A 84 -5.78 16.75 7.96
CA ARG A 84 -4.40 16.34 7.71
C ARG A 84 -3.58 16.37 9.01
N ILE A 85 -2.96 15.25 9.37
CA ILE A 85 -1.99 15.19 10.46
C ILE A 85 -0.73 15.97 10.06
N GLN A 86 -0.45 17.08 10.77
CA GLN A 86 0.65 18.00 10.45
C GLN A 86 1.94 17.71 11.22
N HIS A 87 1.83 17.19 12.44
CA HIS A 87 2.96 16.98 13.35
C HIS A 87 2.86 15.65 14.11
N PRO A 88 3.98 15.12 14.62
CA PRO A 88 3.93 14.03 15.60
C PRO A 88 3.18 14.48 16.85
N MET A 89 2.21 13.66 17.25
CA MET A 89 1.39 13.89 18.43
C MET A 89 1.51 12.69 19.37
N VAL A 90 1.60 12.94 20.67
CA VAL A 90 1.54 11.89 21.70
C VAL A 90 0.38 12.19 22.63
N ARG A 91 -0.40 11.15 22.94
CA ARG A 91 -1.49 11.26 23.91
C ARG A 91 -0.92 11.73 25.26
N LYS A 92 -1.49 12.77 25.86
CA LYS A 92 -0.92 13.46 27.03
C LYS A 92 -0.60 12.51 28.18
N SER A 93 -1.57 11.72 28.63
CA SER A 93 -1.32 10.78 29.75
C SER A 93 -0.31 9.68 29.42
N TYR A 94 -0.11 9.36 28.14
CA TYR A 94 0.95 8.45 27.70
C TYR A 94 2.32 9.11 27.69
N LEU A 95 2.38 10.40 27.34
CA LEU A 95 3.60 11.18 27.43
C LEU A 95 4.05 11.36 28.89
N ASP A 96 3.09 11.62 29.79
CA ASP A 96 3.35 11.82 31.22
C ASP A 96 3.82 10.54 31.91
N ASN A 97 3.23 9.38 31.57
CA ASN A 97 3.65 8.08 32.09
C ASN A 97 3.44 6.94 31.06
N PRO A 98 4.45 6.62 30.23
CA PRO A 98 4.32 5.57 29.21
C PRO A 98 4.08 4.16 29.78
N LEU A 99 4.48 3.90 31.03
CA LEU A 99 4.35 2.58 31.66
C LEU A 99 2.97 2.36 32.27
N GLN A 100 2.36 3.42 32.78
CA GLN A 100 1.03 3.39 33.39
C GLN A 100 0.23 4.61 32.97
N PRO A 101 -0.13 4.71 31.68
CA PRO A 101 -0.86 5.86 31.20
C PRO A 101 -2.31 5.78 31.69
N ALA A 102 -2.94 6.93 31.93
CA ALA A 102 -4.35 6.96 32.35
C ALA A 102 -5.25 6.26 31.32
N LYS A 103 -6.39 5.71 31.77
CA LYS A 103 -7.44 5.17 30.88
C LYS A 103 -8.04 6.29 30.01
N GLY A 104 -8.91 5.96 29.04
CA GLY A 104 -9.58 6.97 28.18
C GLY A 104 -8.95 7.16 26.79
N ARG A 105 -8.44 6.11 26.16
CA ARG A 105 -8.08 6.17 24.72
C ARG A 105 -9.33 6.55 23.92
N GLY A 106 -9.24 7.62 23.11
CA GLY A 106 -10.37 8.18 22.36
C GLY A 106 -10.92 9.48 22.95
N GLU A 107 -10.68 9.76 24.23
CA GLU A 107 -11.18 10.94 24.94
C GLU A 107 -10.07 11.88 25.45
N ASP A 108 -8.83 11.38 25.50
CA ASP A 108 -7.69 12.12 25.99
C ASP A 108 -7.19 13.20 25.02
N THR A 109 -6.46 14.16 25.56
CA THR A 109 -5.79 15.22 24.81
C THR A 109 -4.49 14.75 24.17
N TYR A 110 -4.05 15.44 23.12
CA TYR A 110 -2.81 15.15 22.41
C TYR A 110 -1.86 16.35 22.49
N VAL A 111 -0.59 16.04 22.70
CA VAL A 111 0.50 17.02 22.79
C VAL A 111 1.41 16.87 21.59
N GLN A 112 1.71 17.97 20.91
CA GLN A 112 2.68 18.00 19.84
C GLN A 112 4.09 17.78 20.40
N VAL A 113 4.87 16.91 19.75
CA VAL A 113 6.25 16.61 20.13
C VAL A 113 7.18 16.70 18.92
N SER A 114 8.49 16.72 19.16
CA SER A 114 9.48 16.60 18.09
C SER A 114 9.49 15.19 17.49
N TRP A 115 9.97 15.07 16.25
CA TRP A 115 10.21 13.77 15.63
C TRP A 115 11.17 12.89 16.46
N GLU A 116 12.23 13.49 17.00
CA GLU A 116 13.20 12.78 17.85
C GLU A 116 12.53 12.19 19.09
N GLN A 117 11.69 12.97 19.78
CA GLN A 117 10.98 12.51 20.96
C GLN A 117 9.98 11.39 20.63
N ALA A 118 9.23 11.52 19.53
CA ALA A 118 8.30 10.48 19.08
C ALA A 118 9.04 9.17 18.75
N LEU A 119 10.15 9.25 18.01
CA LEU A 119 10.95 8.07 17.63
C LEU A 119 11.62 7.41 18.83
N LYS A 120 12.15 8.21 19.77
CA LYS A 120 12.71 7.71 21.04
C LYS A 120 11.66 6.94 21.83
N LEU A 121 10.46 7.50 21.97
CA LEU A 121 9.36 6.85 22.69
C LEU A 121 8.93 5.53 22.03
N ILE A 122 8.86 5.48 20.69
CA ILE A 122 8.56 4.24 19.95
C ILE A 122 9.64 3.19 20.21
N HIS A 123 10.93 3.58 20.10
CA HIS A 123 12.05 2.68 20.32
C HIS A 123 12.06 2.10 21.73
N GLU A 124 11.98 2.95 22.76
CA GLU A 124 12.02 2.53 24.17
C GLU A 124 10.89 1.55 24.50
N GLN A 125 9.71 1.74 23.91
CA GLN A 125 8.56 0.88 24.19
C GLN A 125 8.63 -0.44 23.43
N HIS A 126 9.06 -0.44 22.16
CA HIS A 126 9.34 -1.69 21.46
C HIS A 126 10.43 -2.51 22.13
N ASP A 127 11.53 -1.88 22.55
CA ASP A 127 12.64 -2.54 23.24
C ASP A 127 12.19 -3.13 24.58
N ARG A 128 11.48 -2.35 25.40
CA ARG A 128 10.93 -2.80 26.69
C ARG A 128 9.98 -3.99 26.51
N ILE A 129 9.02 -3.89 25.60
CA ILE A 129 8.02 -4.96 25.38
C ILE A 129 8.72 -6.23 24.91
N ARG A 130 9.68 -6.10 23.99
CA ARG A 130 10.42 -7.25 23.47
C ARG A 130 11.28 -7.91 24.55
N LYS A 131 11.98 -7.13 25.39
CA LYS A 131 12.78 -7.67 26.50
C LYS A 131 11.94 -8.37 27.56
N ALA A 132 10.77 -7.82 27.87
CA ALA A 132 9.90 -8.37 28.91
C ALA A 132 9.07 -9.58 28.45
N ASN A 133 8.59 -9.57 27.21
CA ASN A 133 7.54 -10.51 26.76
C ASN A 133 7.89 -11.26 25.46
N GLY A 134 9.07 -11.00 24.88
CA GLY A 134 9.47 -11.55 23.60
C GLY A 134 8.83 -10.87 22.39
N PRO A 135 9.21 -11.27 21.17
CA PRO A 135 8.78 -10.62 19.94
C PRO A 135 7.30 -10.83 19.60
N SER A 136 6.69 -11.93 20.04
CA SER A 136 5.28 -12.23 19.79
C SER A 136 4.31 -11.25 20.47
N ALA A 137 4.78 -10.51 21.49
CA ALA A 137 3.99 -9.49 22.19
C ALA A 137 3.81 -8.18 21.38
N ILE A 138 4.47 -8.05 20.23
CA ILE A 138 4.31 -6.91 19.33
C ILE A 138 3.51 -7.37 18.12
N PHE A 139 2.28 -6.88 17.96
CA PHE A 139 1.49 -7.13 16.75
C PHE A 139 1.80 -6.08 15.67
N ALA A 140 2.25 -6.53 14.51
CA ALA A 140 2.53 -5.67 13.36
C ALA A 140 1.93 -6.21 12.04
N GLY A 141 0.82 -6.96 12.15
CA GLY A 141 0.06 -7.42 11.00
C GLY A 141 -0.48 -6.25 10.15
N SER A 142 -1.07 -5.23 10.81
CA SER A 142 -1.44 -3.95 10.20
C SER A 142 -2.28 -4.06 8.90
N TYR A 143 -3.34 -4.87 8.90
CA TYR A 143 -4.21 -5.06 7.73
C TYR A 143 -4.84 -3.74 7.25
N GLY A 144 -4.95 -3.55 5.93
CA GLY A 144 -5.66 -2.41 5.36
C GLY A 144 -5.20 -1.99 3.97
N TRP A 145 -6.00 -1.12 3.33
CA TRP A 145 -5.67 -0.50 2.04
C TRP A 145 -4.68 0.66 2.24
N ARG A 146 -3.44 0.45 1.83
CA ARG A 146 -2.40 1.49 1.71
C ARG A 146 -2.43 2.20 0.34
N SER A 147 -1.65 3.26 0.14
CA SER A 147 -1.46 3.89 -1.19
C SER A 147 -0.71 3.00 -2.18
N SER A 148 -0.95 3.19 -3.48
CA SER A 148 -0.24 2.48 -4.55
C SER A 148 1.26 2.78 -4.59
N GLY A 149 2.08 1.80 -4.98
CA GLY A 149 3.53 1.97 -5.11
C GLY A 149 4.32 0.68 -4.90
N VAL A 150 5.49 0.58 -5.54
CA VAL A 150 6.40 -0.56 -5.37
C VAL A 150 7.31 -0.37 -4.16
N LEU A 151 7.86 0.85 -4.01
CA LEU A 151 8.83 1.19 -2.96
C LEU A 151 8.16 1.60 -1.64
N HIS A 152 7.27 2.60 -1.66
CA HIS A 152 6.62 3.16 -0.47
C HIS A 152 5.40 2.34 0.01
N LYS A 153 5.56 1.01 0.11
CA LYS A 153 4.55 0.11 0.66
C LYS A 153 4.59 0.14 2.19
N ALA A 154 3.77 0.98 2.81
CA ALA A 154 3.78 1.22 4.26
C ALA A 154 3.82 -0.05 5.12
N GLN A 155 2.95 -1.03 4.85
CA GLN A 155 2.93 -2.31 5.57
C GLN A 155 4.24 -3.11 5.39
N THR A 156 4.74 -3.23 4.16
CA THR A 156 6.00 -3.94 3.89
C THR A 156 7.18 -3.27 4.58
N LEU A 157 7.22 -1.93 4.60
CA LEU A 157 8.27 -1.18 5.30
C LEU A 157 8.19 -1.33 6.82
N LEU A 158 6.98 -1.31 7.39
CA LEU A 158 6.74 -1.61 8.80
C LEU A 158 7.23 -3.01 9.16
N GLN A 159 6.84 -4.02 8.39
CA GLN A 159 7.21 -5.42 8.64
C GLN A 159 8.72 -5.64 8.45
N ARG A 160 9.35 -4.97 7.47
CA ARG A 160 10.81 -4.95 7.31
C ARG A 160 11.49 -4.38 8.55
N TYR A 161 11.03 -3.24 9.05
CA TYR A 161 11.55 -2.65 10.30
C TYR A 161 11.38 -3.61 11.48
N MET A 162 10.19 -4.19 11.67
CA MET A 162 9.91 -5.08 12.80
C MET A 162 10.74 -6.38 12.75
N ASN A 163 10.96 -6.94 11.56
CA ASN A 163 11.85 -8.09 11.37
C ASN A 163 13.28 -7.75 11.80
N LEU A 164 13.82 -6.61 11.36
CA LEU A 164 15.16 -6.16 11.75
C LEU A 164 15.26 -5.80 13.23
N ALA A 165 14.18 -5.32 13.84
CA ALA A 165 14.16 -4.96 15.25
C ALA A 165 14.13 -6.19 16.18
N GLY A 166 13.77 -7.38 15.68
CA GLY A 166 13.79 -8.62 16.46
C GLY A 166 12.50 -9.45 16.40
N GLY A 167 11.61 -9.19 15.44
CA GLY A 167 10.40 -9.98 15.19
C GLY A 167 9.11 -9.35 15.74
N TYR A 168 7.98 -9.94 15.32
CA TYR A 168 6.61 -9.51 15.61
C TYR A 168 5.59 -10.65 15.34
N SER A 169 4.36 -10.48 15.81
CA SER A 169 3.18 -11.30 15.43
C SER A 169 2.43 -10.68 14.26
N GLY A 170 2.20 -11.47 13.19
CA GLY A 170 1.46 -11.07 11.99
C GLY A 170 -0.02 -11.48 11.99
N HIS A 171 -0.65 -11.47 10.82
CA HIS A 171 -2.00 -12.00 10.59
C HIS A 171 -2.04 -12.84 9.31
N SER A 172 -3.11 -13.61 9.12
CA SER A 172 -3.41 -14.36 7.90
C SER A 172 -4.81 -14.01 7.39
N GLY A 173 -5.03 -14.15 6.09
CA GLY A 173 -6.30 -13.81 5.44
C GLY A 173 -6.58 -12.30 5.36
N ASP A 174 -7.81 -11.98 4.98
CA ASP A 174 -8.30 -10.63 4.80
C ASP A 174 -9.82 -10.52 5.07
N TYR A 175 -10.29 -9.29 5.21
CA TYR A 175 -11.70 -8.98 5.45
C TYR A 175 -12.58 -9.12 4.19
N SER A 176 -11.99 -9.28 3.01
CA SER A 176 -12.75 -9.37 1.76
C SER A 176 -13.26 -10.79 1.51
N THR A 177 -12.42 -11.81 1.74
CA THR A 177 -12.70 -13.18 1.30
C THR A 177 -12.32 -14.26 2.32
N GLY A 178 -12.15 -13.90 3.60
CA GLY A 178 -11.62 -14.80 4.64
C GLY A 178 -12.28 -16.19 4.74
N ALA A 179 -13.60 -16.30 4.55
CA ALA A 179 -14.27 -17.61 4.52
C ALA A 179 -14.04 -18.36 3.20
N ALA A 180 -14.18 -17.66 2.07
CA ALA A 180 -14.02 -18.24 0.74
C ALA A 180 -12.60 -18.80 0.52
N GLN A 181 -11.57 -18.06 0.98
CA GLN A 181 -10.18 -18.50 0.90
C GLN A 181 -9.90 -19.82 1.63
N VAL A 182 -10.70 -20.14 2.65
CA VAL A 182 -10.55 -21.39 3.41
C VAL A 182 -11.29 -22.52 2.73
N ILE A 183 -12.55 -22.30 2.30
CA ILE A 183 -13.38 -23.39 1.75
C ILE A 183 -13.01 -23.76 0.30
N MET A 184 -12.67 -22.79 -0.56
CA MET A 184 -12.46 -23.05 -1.99
C MET A 184 -11.35 -24.08 -2.29
N PRO A 185 -10.19 -24.06 -1.60
CA PRO A 185 -9.17 -25.09 -1.81
C PRO A 185 -9.65 -26.52 -1.55
N HIS A 186 -10.64 -26.72 -0.66
CA HIS A 186 -11.22 -28.02 -0.37
C HIS A 186 -12.26 -28.48 -1.41
N VAL A 187 -12.81 -27.55 -2.20
CA VAL A 187 -13.86 -27.83 -3.18
C VAL A 187 -13.29 -27.92 -4.59
N VAL A 188 -12.48 -26.93 -4.98
CA VAL A 188 -11.97 -26.78 -6.36
C VAL A 188 -10.44 -26.83 -6.46
N GLY A 189 -9.74 -26.98 -5.33
CA GLY A 189 -8.27 -27.13 -5.32
C GLY A 189 -7.49 -25.81 -5.41
N SER A 190 -8.17 -24.66 -5.45
CA SER A 190 -7.55 -23.34 -5.44
C SER A 190 -8.34 -22.31 -4.63
N VAL A 191 -7.77 -21.12 -4.43
CA VAL A 191 -8.43 -20.01 -3.71
C VAL A 191 -9.49 -19.30 -4.55
N GLU A 192 -9.39 -19.33 -5.88
CA GLU A 192 -10.31 -18.76 -6.90
C GLU A 192 -10.50 -17.24 -6.87
N VAL A 193 -10.79 -16.67 -5.70
CA VAL A 193 -11.28 -15.30 -5.51
C VAL A 193 -10.34 -14.19 -6.00
N TYR A 194 -9.07 -14.51 -6.24
CA TYR A 194 -8.04 -13.58 -6.74
C TYR A 194 -7.35 -14.05 -8.02
N GLU A 195 -7.94 -15.02 -8.71
CA GLU A 195 -7.38 -15.57 -9.95
C GLU A 195 -7.92 -14.85 -11.18
N GLN A 196 -7.22 -15.03 -12.30
CA GLN A 196 -7.64 -14.45 -13.55
C GLN A 196 -8.93 -15.13 -14.04
N GLN A 197 -9.88 -14.31 -14.48
CA GLN A 197 -11.18 -14.78 -14.97
C GLN A 197 -11.16 -14.95 -16.49
N THR A 198 -12.17 -15.63 -17.04
CA THR A 198 -12.43 -15.67 -18.48
C THR A 198 -12.53 -14.25 -19.04
N SER A 199 -11.93 -14.01 -20.21
CA SER A 199 -11.91 -12.67 -20.79
C SER A 199 -13.31 -12.20 -21.20
N TRP A 200 -13.57 -10.91 -21.02
CA TRP A 200 -14.84 -10.28 -21.38
C TRP A 200 -15.30 -10.56 -22.82
N PRO A 201 -14.44 -10.46 -23.86
CA PRO A 201 -14.86 -10.77 -25.22
C PRO A 201 -15.41 -12.20 -25.39
N LEU A 202 -14.79 -13.19 -24.74
CA LEU A 202 -15.27 -14.57 -24.81
C LEU A 202 -16.61 -14.74 -24.10
N ILE A 203 -16.82 -14.07 -22.96
CA ILE A 203 -18.10 -14.08 -22.25
C ILE A 203 -19.19 -13.48 -23.15
N LEU A 204 -18.94 -12.32 -23.75
CA LEU A 204 -19.91 -11.61 -24.60
C LEU A 204 -20.24 -12.38 -25.88
N GLU A 205 -19.27 -13.08 -26.47
CA GLU A 205 -19.47 -13.85 -27.70
C GLU A 205 -20.20 -15.18 -27.44
N ASN A 206 -19.95 -15.84 -26.30
CA ASN A 206 -20.34 -17.24 -26.09
C ASN A 206 -21.46 -17.43 -25.05
N SER A 207 -21.79 -16.43 -24.24
CA SER A 207 -22.79 -16.58 -23.17
C SER A 207 -24.18 -16.19 -23.66
N GLN A 208 -25.16 -17.08 -23.45
CA GLN A 208 -26.58 -16.76 -23.72
C GLN A 208 -27.24 -16.00 -22.56
N ALA A 209 -26.72 -16.18 -21.34
CA ALA A 209 -27.19 -15.52 -20.14
C ALA A 209 -26.01 -15.31 -19.17
N VAL A 210 -25.98 -14.15 -18.51
CA VAL A 210 -25.02 -13.82 -17.47
C VAL A 210 -25.78 -13.46 -16.20
N VAL A 211 -25.52 -14.17 -15.11
CA VAL A 211 -26.16 -13.93 -13.81
C VAL A 211 -25.19 -13.21 -12.88
N LEU A 212 -25.53 -11.99 -12.48
CA LEU A 212 -24.74 -11.20 -11.53
C LEU A 212 -25.24 -11.46 -10.11
N TRP A 213 -24.57 -12.34 -9.36
CA TRP A 213 -24.97 -12.72 -8.00
C TRP A 213 -24.13 -12.00 -6.95
N GLY A 214 -24.78 -11.22 -6.07
CA GLY A 214 -24.12 -10.62 -4.90
C GLY A 214 -23.04 -9.60 -5.24
N MET A 215 -23.09 -8.99 -6.43
CA MET A 215 -22.07 -8.08 -6.94
C MET A 215 -22.66 -6.76 -7.45
N ASN A 216 -21.83 -5.71 -7.43
CA ASN A 216 -22.14 -4.41 -8.05
C ASN A 216 -20.90 -3.88 -8.80
N PRO A 217 -20.63 -4.39 -10.02
CA PRO A 217 -19.40 -4.11 -10.75
C PRO A 217 -19.25 -2.62 -11.12
N LEU A 218 -20.36 -1.92 -11.39
CA LEU A 218 -20.34 -0.48 -11.67
C LEU A 218 -19.80 0.35 -10.50
N ASN A 219 -19.89 -0.16 -9.28
CA ASN A 219 -19.29 0.45 -8.10
C ASN A 219 -17.88 -0.08 -7.82
N THR A 220 -17.69 -1.41 -7.84
CA THR A 220 -16.45 -2.03 -7.34
C THR A 220 -15.29 -2.03 -8.35
N LEU A 221 -15.55 -1.88 -9.65
CA LEU A 221 -14.49 -1.83 -10.68
C LEU A 221 -13.77 -0.47 -10.78
N LYS A 222 -14.17 0.52 -9.97
CA LYS A 222 -13.52 1.84 -9.89
C LYS A 222 -12.14 1.83 -9.24
N ILE A 223 -11.72 0.71 -8.64
CA ILE A 223 -10.44 0.58 -7.92
C ILE A 223 -9.74 -0.74 -8.25
N ALA A 224 -8.43 -0.81 -8.03
CA ALA A 224 -7.65 -2.04 -8.11
C ALA A 224 -6.49 -2.07 -7.10
N TRP A 225 -5.85 -3.23 -6.95
CA TRP A 225 -4.72 -3.41 -6.03
C TRP A 225 -3.46 -2.60 -6.40
N SER A 226 -3.24 -2.32 -7.68
CA SER A 226 -2.14 -1.45 -8.10
C SER A 226 -2.70 -0.12 -8.57
N SER A 227 -3.28 -0.12 -9.74
CA SER A 227 -4.03 0.98 -10.33
C SER A 227 -5.00 0.33 -11.29
N THR A 228 -6.26 0.73 -11.28
CA THR A 228 -7.22 0.19 -12.26
C THR A 228 -6.85 0.69 -13.65
N ASP A 229 -6.99 -0.17 -14.66
CA ASP A 229 -6.95 0.23 -16.07
C ASP A 229 -8.31 0.71 -16.57
N GLU A 230 -9.34 0.59 -15.71
CA GLU A 230 -10.72 1.01 -15.90
C GLU A 230 -11.40 0.35 -17.11
N GLN A 231 -10.83 -0.72 -17.66
CA GLN A 231 -11.41 -1.38 -18.85
C GLN A 231 -12.64 -2.20 -18.50
N GLY A 232 -12.65 -2.84 -17.33
CA GLY A 232 -13.77 -3.69 -16.91
C GLY A 232 -15.12 -2.97 -16.87
N LEU A 233 -15.12 -1.65 -16.61
CA LEU A 233 -16.34 -0.83 -16.58
C LEU A 233 -16.96 -0.62 -17.97
N GLU A 234 -16.13 -0.52 -19.02
CA GLU A 234 -16.60 -0.24 -20.38
C GLU A 234 -17.47 -1.39 -20.94
N TYR A 235 -17.25 -2.63 -20.49
CA TYR A 235 -18.05 -3.79 -20.91
C TYR A 235 -19.49 -3.82 -20.36
N PHE A 236 -19.86 -2.92 -19.45
CA PHE A 236 -21.22 -2.82 -18.91
C PHE A 236 -22.10 -1.77 -19.60
N ILE A 237 -21.54 -1.02 -20.54
CA ILE A 237 -22.23 0.04 -21.29
C ILE A 237 -22.16 -0.14 -22.81
N SER A 238 -21.44 -1.16 -23.27
CA SER A 238 -21.32 -1.57 -24.67
C SER A 238 -22.51 -2.39 -25.14
#